data_AF-A0A8S0VIG1-F1
#
_entry.id   AF-A0A8S0VIG1-F1
#
_cell.length_a   1.000
_cell.length_b   1.000
_cell.length_c   1.000
_cell.angle_alpha   90.00
_cell.angle_beta   90.00
_cell.angle_gamma   90.00
#
_symmetry.space_group_name_H-M   'P 1'
#
loop_
_entity.id
_entity.type
_entity.pdbx_description
1 polymer ?
#
loop_
_entity_poly.entity_id
_entity_poly.type
_entity_poly.pdbx_seq_one_letter_code
_entity_poly.pdbx_strand_id
1 'polypeptide(L)'
;MCLVLQSASRYFLLESGLALLIAFLINVAVISVSGTVCSNPNISSNNKYHCTNVTLNSAALLLKNALGNWSSKLYAISLLASGQSSTVTGTYAGQYIMQGFLDLKMKLWLRNLVTRCIAIAPSLIACIIGGPSAAARLIIIASVSLILWFLGACSIGINIYFLGSTLLGWITSDHTPKATAIITCVAISPVIILYILMLLYLTFKPQIPKTDSPDSGMSPDESLESEITRERDSYGIQRAVEIEM
;
A
#
# COMPACT_ATOMS: atom_id res chain seq x y z
N MET A 1 -23.98 -29.19 -14.44
CA MET A 1 -23.02 -28.75 -13.40
C MET A 1 -21.79 -28.07 -13.98
N CYS A 2 -21.07 -28.66 -14.95
CA CYS A 2 -19.88 -28.05 -15.56
C CYS A 2 -20.15 -26.70 -16.28
N LEU A 3 -21.28 -26.59 -16.99
CA LEU A 3 -21.66 -25.36 -17.74
C LEU A 3 -21.97 -24.16 -16.81
N VAL A 4 -22.59 -24.42 -15.66
CA VAL A 4 -22.84 -23.41 -14.61
C VAL A 4 -21.53 -22.96 -13.97
N LEU A 5 -20.63 -23.90 -13.69
CA LEU A 5 -19.31 -23.61 -13.12
C LEU A 5 -18.45 -22.76 -14.08
N GLN A 6 -18.46 -23.09 -15.37
CA GLN A 6 -17.72 -22.34 -16.40
C GLN A 6 -18.30 -20.92 -16.57
N SER A 7 -19.62 -20.78 -16.52
CA SER A 7 -20.28 -19.47 -16.57
C SER A 7 -19.95 -18.63 -15.34
N ALA A 8 -20.05 -19.21 -14.13
CA ALA A 8 -19.71 -18.54 -12.88
C ALA A 8 -18.24 -18.08 -12.84
N SER A 9 -17.31 -18.91 -13.30
CA SER A 9 -15.90 -18.55 -13.40
C SER A 9 -15.66 -17.38 -14.37
N ARG A 10 -16.33 -17.37 -15.52
CA ARG A 10 -16.24 -16.26 -16.48
C ARG A 10 -16.75 -14.94 -15.89
N TYR A 11 -17.89 -14.96 -15.21
CA TYR A 11 -18.43 -13.76 -14.55
C TYR A 11 -17.51 -13.26 -13.42
N PHE A 12 -17.00 -14.15 -12.58
CA PHE A 12 -16.07 -13.80 -11.51
C PHE A 12 -14.76 -13.19 -12.04
N LEU A 13 -14.21 -13.74 -13.13
CA LEU A 13 -13.02 -13.20 -13.78
C LEU A 13 -13.28 -11.84 -14.42
N LEU A 14 -14.45 -11.63 -15.02
CA LEU A 14 -14.83 -10.35 -15.61
C LEU A 14 -15.01 -9.28 -14.52
N GLU A 15 -15.70 -9.59 -13.43
CA GLU A 15 -15.92 -8.70 -12.30
C GLU A 15 -14.59 -8.30 -11.63
N SER A 16 -13.76 -9.30 -11.30
CA SER A 16 -12.45 -9.08 -10.69
C SER A 16 -11.50 -8.34 -11.64
N GLY A 17 -11.51 -8.69 -12.93
CA GLY A 17 -10.69 -8.07 -13.96
C GLY A 17 -11.05 -6.60 -14.17
N LEU A 18 -12.35 -6.27 -14.19
CA LEU A 18 -12.83 -4.89 -14.31
C LEU A 18 -12.45 -4.06 -13.07
N ALA A 19 -12.57 -4.62 -11.86
CA ALA A 19 -12.13 -3.96 -10.64
C ALA A 19 -10.62 -3.67 -10.66
N LEU A 20 -9.80 -4.64 -11.09
CA LEU A 20 -8.35 -4.46 -11.20
C LEU A 20 -7.97 -3.42 -12.25
N LEU A 21 -8.70 -3.38 -13.39
CA LEU A 21 -8.49 -2.41 -14.45
C LEU A 21 -8.77 -0.98 -13.97
N ILE A 22 -9.84 -0.78 -13.21
CA ILE A 22 -10.15 0.53 -12.61
C ILE A 22 -9.04 0.93 -11.62
N ALA A 23 -8.62 0.03 -10.74
CA ALA A 23 -7.53 0.30 -9.80
C ALA A 23 -6.21 0.64 -10.52
N PHE A 24 -5.91 -0.05 -11.61
CA PHE A 24 -4.76 0.23 -12.46
C PHE A 24 -4.83 1.63 -13.08
N LEU A 25 -5.98 2.01 -13.66
CA LEU A 25 -6.17 3.35 -14.24
C LEU A 25 -6.00 4.46 -13.19
N ILE A 26 -6.49 4.26 -11.97
CA ILE A 26 -6.31 5.20 -10.85
C ILE A 26 -4.82 5.33 -10.51
N ASN A 27 -4.09 4.23 -10.38
CA ASN A 27 -2.66 4.26 -10.09
C ASN A 27 -1.87 4.98 -11.19
N VAL A 28 -2.18 4.72 -12.46
CA VAL A 28 -1.55 5.40 -13.59
C VAL A 28 -1.86 6.90 -13.57
N ALA A 29 -3.10 7.30 -13.29
CA ALA A 29 -3.49 8.70 -13.19
C ALA A 29 -2.73 9.43 -12.07
N VAL A 30 -2.63 8.84 -10.87
CA VAL A 30 -1.91 9.43 -9.74
C VAL A 30 -0.41 9.59 -10.05
N ILE A 31 0.21 8.58 -10.67
CA ILE A 31 1.64 8.63 -11.06
C ILE A 31 1.85 9.68 -12.15
N SER A 32 0.99 9.73 -13.17
CA SER A 32 1.08 10.71 -14.25
C SER A 32 0.95 12.14 -13.72
N VAL A 33 -0.04 12.42 -12.88
CA VAL A 33 -0.23 13.74 -12.24
C VAL A 33 1.00 14.10 -11.40
N SER A 34 1.49 13.18 -10.56
CA SER A 34 2.68 13.41 -9.74
C SER A 34 3.90 13.72 -10.60
N GLY A 35 4.09 12.99 -11.70
CA GLY A 35 5.16 13.25 -12.67
C GLY A 35 5.06 14.64 -13.31
N THR A 36 3.87 15.06 -13.73
CA THR A 36 3.66 16.40 -14.34
C THR A 36 3.91 17.54 -13.36
N VAL A 37 3.46 17.42 -12.10
CA VAL A 37 3.69 18.43 -11.07
C VAL A 37 5.18 18.51 -10.73
N CYS A 38 5.84 17.36 -10.56
CA CYS A 38 7.25 17.29 -10.17
C CYS A 38 8.24 17.58 -11.32
N SER A 39 7.79 17.52 -12.58
CA SER A 39 8.63 17.83 -13.75
C SER A 39 8.71 19.33 -14.07
N ASN A 40 7.92 20.19 -13.42
CA ASN A 40 7.94 21.62 -13.70
C ASN A 40 9.20 22.26 -13.08
N PRO A 41 10.02 23.02 -13.82
CA PRO A 41 11.26 23.61 -13.28
C PRO A 41 11.03 24.80 -12.32
N ASN A 42 9.83 25.39 -12.29
CA ASN A 42 9.50 26.61 -11.54
C ASN A 42 8.81 26.36 -10.18
N ILE A 43 9.05 25.22 -9.54
CA ILE A 43 8.39 24.90 -8.25
C ILE A 43 9.19 25.43 -7.07
N SER A 44 8.47 26.03 -6.12
CA SER A 44 9.00 26.45 -4.81
C SER A 44 9.74 25.30 -4.12
N SER A 45 10.83 25.63 -3.40
CA SER A 45 11.70 24.67 -2.70
C SER A 45 10.93 23.69 -1.79
N ASN A 46 9.82 24.15 -1.20
CA ASN A 46 8.94 23.31 -0.38
C ASN A 46 8.25 22.19 -1.17
N ASN A 47 7.78 22.46 -2.40
CA ASN A 47 7.16 21.44 -3.25
C ASN A 47 8.17 20.43 -3.80
N LYS A 48 9.43 20.83 -3.99
CA LYS A 48 10.50 19.94 -4.45
C LYS A 48 10.82 18.85 -3.40
N TYR A 49 10.67 19.18 -2.11
CA TYR A 49 10.78 18.21 -1.02
C TYR A 49 9.67 17.15 -1.06
N HIS A 50 8.41 17.56 -1.30
CA HIS A 50 7.27 16.65 -1.44
C HIS A 50 7.38 15.70 -2.65
N CYS A 51 8.11 16.11 -3.70
CA CYS A 51 8.42 15.24 -4.85
C CYS A 51 9.50 14.19 -4.55
N THR A 52 10.38 14.47 -3.59
CA THR A 52 11.49 13.57 -3.24
C THR A 52 11.07 12.56 -2.16
N ASN A 53 10.19 12.98 -1.25
CA ASN A 53 9.59 12.14 -0.21
C ASN A 53 8.07 11.99 -0.47
N VAL A 54 7.72 10.95 -1.24
CA VAL A 54 6.33 10.60 -1.56
C VAL A 54 5.66 10.00 -0.32
N THR A 55 5.14 10.88 0.54
CA THR A 55 4.33 10.50 1.70
C THR A 55 2.84 10.65 1.38
N LEU A 56 1.97 10.09 2.24
CA LEU A 56 0.52 10.21 2.10
C LEU A 56 0.07 11.69 2.05
N ASN A 57 0.72 12.55 2.83
CA ASN A 57 0.46 13.99 2.83
C ASN A 57 0.98 14.65 1.54
N SER A 58 2.18 14.28 1.07
CA SER A 58 2.72 14.76 -0.20
C SER A 58 1.78 14.45 -1.37
N ALA A 59 1.19 13.26 -1.42
CA ALA A 59 0.25 12.88 -2.46
C ALA A 59 -0.99 13.80 -2.48
N ALA A 60 -1.56 14.12 -1.32
CA ALA A 60 -2.70 15.03 -1.22
C ALA A 60 -2.36 16.46 -1.68
N LEU A 61 -1.16 16.94 -1.37
CA LEU A 61 -0.68 18.26 -1.80
C LEU A 61 -0.38 18.32 -3.30
N LEU A 62 0.21 17.27 -3.87
CA LEU A 62 0.43 17.16 -5.32
C LEU A 62 -0.89 17.15 -6.08
N LEU A 63 -1.89 16.41 -5.60
CA LEU A 63 -3.23 16.39 -6.17
C LEU A 63 -3.93 17.76 -6.06
N LYS A 64 -3.75 18.45 -4.92
CA LYS A 64 -4.26 19.82 -4.71
C LYS A 64 -3.65 20.81 -5.69
N ASN A 65 -2.35 20.74 -5.92
CA ASN A 65 -1.66 21.65 -6.82
C ASN A 65 -2.02 21.41 -8.30
N ALA A 66 -2.37 20.17 -8.68
CA ALA A 66 -2.78 19.85 -10.05
C ALA A 66 -4.26 20.12 -10.34
N LEU A 67 -5.16 19.75 -9.41
CA LEU A 67 -6.62 19.73 -9.63
C LEU A 67 -7.40 20.75 -8.78
N GLY A 68 -6.73 21.47 -7.88
CA GLY A 68 -7.35 22.47 -7.00
C GLY A 68 -7.75 21.95 -5.62
N ASN A 69 -8.34 22.84 -4.81
CA ASN A 69 -8.54 22.63 -3.37
C ASN A 69 -9.48 21.46 -3.01
N TRP A 70 -10.41 21.10 -3.90
CA TRP A 70 -11.35 19.98 -3.71
C TRP A 70 -10.70 18.60 -3.82
N SER A 71 -9.60 18.52 -4.57
CA SER A 71 -8.88 17.27 -4.88
C SER A 71 -8.35 16.59 -3.61
N SER A 72 -7.78 17.37 -2.69
CA SER A 72 -7.25 16.87 -1.41
C SER A 72 -8.36 16.28 -0.52
N LYS A 73 -9.55 16.89 -0.49
CA LYS A 73 -10.69 16.37 0.28
C LYS A 73 -11.20 15.05 -0.29
N LEU A 74 -11.33 14.96 -1.61
CA LEU A 74 -11.74 13.72 -2.28
C LEU A 74 -10.71 12.60 -2.09
N TYR A 75 -9.43 12.92 -2.10
CA TYR A 75 -8.37 11.97 -1.78
C TYR A 75 -8.48 11.44 -0.35
N ALA A 76 -8.73 12.32 0.63
CA ALA A 76 -8.95 11.91 2.03
C ALA A 76 -10.17 10.99 2.19
N ILE A 77 -11.30 11.33 1.55
CA ILE A 77 -12.51 10.49 1.55
C ILE A 77 -12.23 9.13 0.90
N SER A 78 -11.49 9.12 -0.21
CA SER A 78 -11.12 7.90 -0.93
C SER A 78 -10.22 6.99 -0.09
N LEU A 79 -9.24 7.56 0.61
CA LEU A 79 -8.38 6.82 1.54
C LEU A 79 -9.19 6.21 2.69
N LEU A 80 -10.14 6.96 3.25
CA LEU A 80 -11.02 6.48 4.31
C LEU A 80 -11.91 5.33 3.81
N ALA A 81 -12.52 5.48 2.64
CA ALA A 81 -13.33 4.45 2.01
C ALA A 81 -12.52 3.16 1.72
N SER A 82 -11.29 3.31 1.20
CA SER A 82 -10.38 2.19 0.96
C SER A 82 -10.03 1.43 2.25
N GLY A 83 -9.76 2.14 3.35
CA GLY A 83 -9.49 1.52 4.65
C GLY A 83 -10.67 0.73 5.22
N GLN A 84 -11.90 1.23 5.02
CA GLN A 84 -13.11 0.49 5.41
C GLN A 84 -13.29 -0.78 4.58
N SER A 85 -13.13 -0.68 3.25
CA SER A 85 -13.23 -1.85 2.36
C SER A 85 -12.21 -2.93 2.71
N SER A 86 -10.96 -2.56 2.98
CA SER A 86 -9.92 -3.52 3.36
C SER A 86 -10.22 -4.21 4.70
N THR A 87 -10.86 -3.51 5.65
CA THR A 87 -11.27 -4.12 6.93
C THR A 87 -12.29 -5.21 6.68
N VAL A 88 -13.31 -4.93 5.86
CA VAL A 88 -14.38 -5.88 5.56
C VAL A 88 -13.80 -7.14 4.91
N THR A 89 -13.05 -6.99 3.82
CA THR A 89 -12.41 -8.11 3.12
C THR A 89 -11.46 -8.89 4.02
N GLY A 90 -10.66 -8.20 4.84
CA GLY A 90 -9.72 -8.81 5.79
C GLY A 90 -10.43 -9.68 6.83
N THR A 91 -11.56 -9.22 7.36
CA THR A 91 -12.34 -10.03 8.32
C THR A 91 -12.96 -11.26 7.65
N TYR A 92 -13.52 -11.14 6.45
CA TYR A 92 -14.07 -12.29 5.71
C TYR A 92 -12.98 -13.31 5.38
N ALA A 93 -11.83 -12.88 4.85
CA ALA A 93 -10.70 -13.77 4.58
C ALA A 93 -10.20 -14.46 5.85
N GLY A 94 -10.04 -13.71 6.95
CA GLY A 94 -9.68 -14.25 8.25
C GLY A 94 -10.68 -15.29 8.76
N GLN A 95 -11.97 -15.16 8.44
CA GLN A 95 -12.97 -16.17 8.78
C GLN A 95 -12.69 -17.52 8.16
N TYR A 96 -12.45 -17.53 6.85
CA TYR A 96 -12.19 -18.76 6.12
C TYR A 96 -10.91 -19.44 6.61
N ILE A 97 -9.87 -18.65 6.92
CA ILE A 97 -8.62 -19.19 7.46
C ILE A 97 -8.83 -19.75 8.87
N MET A 98 -9.50 -19.01 9.76
CA MET A 98 -9.70 -19.45 11.15
C MET A 98 -10.60 -20.68 11.27
N GLN A 99 -11.66 -20.76 10.45
CA GLN A 99 -12.55 -21.93 10.42
C GLN A 99 -11.92 -23.10 9.66
N GLY A 100 -11.15 -22.83 8.60
CA GLY A 100 -10.52 -23.88 7.79
C GLY A 100 -9.30 -24.53 8.45
N PHE A 101 -8.40 -23.73 9.05
CA PHE A 101 -7.12 -24.21 9.56
C PHE A 101 -7.05 -24.35 11.08
N LEU A 102 -7.80 -23.54 11.85
CA LEU A 102 -7.73 -23.53 13.31
C LEU A 102 -9.01 -24.03 14.00
N ASP A 103 -10.08 -24.33 13.24
CA ASP A 103 -11.46 -24.60 13.71
C ASP A 103 -11.94 -23.65 14.84
N LEU A 104 -11.45 -22.40 14.81
CA LEU A 104 -11.76 -21.40 15.83
C LEU A 104 -12.96 -20.56 15.38
N LYS A 105 -14.10 -20.79 16.03
CA LYS A 105 -15.34 -20.04 15.78
C LYS A 105 -15.44 -18.84 16.72
N MET A 106 -15.03 -17.67 16.25
CA MET A 106 -15.20 -16.39 16.95
C MET A 106 -16.29 -15.52 16.34
N LYS A 107 -16.92 -14.69 17.17
CA LYS A 107 -17.90 -13.68 16.72
C LYS A 107 -17.19 -12.57 15.94
N LEU A 108 -17.86 -12.04 14.91
CA LEU A 108 -17.32 -11.02 13.99
C LEU A 108 -16.79 -9.77 14.71
N TRP A 109 -17.52 -9.28 15.71
CA TRP A 109 -17.13 -8.10 16.49
C TRP A 109 -15.86 -8.36 17.32
N LEU A 110 -15.77 -9.52 17.97
CA LEU A 110 -14.61 -9.89 18.78
C LEU A 110 -13.36 -10.04 17.89
N ARG A 111 -13.51 -10.65 16.72
CA ARG A 111 -12.42 -10.74 15.73
C ARG A 111 -11.93 -9.36 15.30
N ASN A 112 -12.83 -8.43 15.00
CA ASN A 112 -12.46 -7.07 14.60
C ASN A 112 -11.74 -6.31 15.73
N LEU A 113 -12.20 -6.47 16.98
CA LEU A 113 -11.56 -5.86 18.14
C LEU A 113 -10.16 -6.44 18.36
N VAL A 114 -10.01 -7.76 18.38
CA VAL A 114 -8.72 -8.43 18.60
C VAL A 114 -7.70 -8.06 17.50
N THR A 115 -8.10 -8.15 16.22
CA THR A 115 -7.19 -7.83 15.10
C THR A 115 -6.79 -6.36 15.08
N ARG A 116 -7.69 -5.42 15.42
CA ARG A 116 -7.34 -4.00 15.55
C ARG A 116 -6.47 -3.73 16.78
N CYS A 117 -6.73 -4.36 17.91
CA CYS A 117 -5.88 -4.23 19.10
C CYS A 117 -4.47 -4.73 18.82
N ILE A 118 -4.31 -5.90 18.19
CA ILE A 118 -2.99 -6.44 17.83
C ILE A 118 -2.26 -5.55 16.83
N ALA A 119 -3.00 -4.95 15.87
CA ALA A 119 -2.40 -4.06 14.88
C ALA A 119 -1.98 -2.69 15.47
N ILE A 120 -2.78 -2.13 16.38
CA ILE A 120 -2.56 -0.78 16.92
C ILE A 120 -1.66 -0.80 18.15
N ALA A 121 -1.72 -1.85 18.99
CA ALA A 121 -0.99 -1.90 20.26
C ALA A 121 0.53 -1.68 20.11
N PRO A 122 1.23 -2.28 19.14
CA PRO A 122 2.66 -2.01 18.96
C PRO A 122 2.90 -0.53 18.71
N SER A 123 2.16 0.06 17.75
CA SER A 123 2.28 1.48 17.38
C SER A 123 2.04 2.42 18.57
N LEU A 124 1.06 2.09 19.39
CA LEU A 124 0.72 2.85 20.59
C LEU A 124 1.80 2.73 21.66
N ILE A 125 2.31 1.52 21.92
CA ILE A 125 3.34 1.26 22.94
C ILE A 125 4.62 2.01 22.60
N ALA A 126 5.09 1.95 21.35
CA ALA A 126 6.29 2.70 21.01
C ALA A 126 6.05 4.21 21.13
N CYS A 127 4.88 4.72 20.73
CA CYS A 127 4.57 6.15 20.82
C CYS A 127 4.70 6.68 22.25
N ILE A 128 4.30 5.87 23.23
CA ILE A 128 4.40 6.18 24.65
C ILE A 128 5.86 6.17 25.14
N ILE A 129 6.68 5.23 24.64
CA ILE A 129 8.06 5.04 25.12
C ILE A 129 9.06 6.00 24.45
N GLY A 130 8.94 6.22 23.14
CA GLY A 130 9.94 6.92 22.31
C GLY A 130 9.52 8.30 21.82
N GLY A 131 8.34 8.80 22.21
CA GLY A 131 7.74 9.99 21.63
C GLY A 131 7.28 9.79 20.18
N PRO A 132 6.62 10.79 19.57
CA PRO A 132 5.95 10.67 18.26
C PRO A 132 6.87 10.19 17.12
N SER A 133 8.14 10.61 17.16
CA SER A 133 9.05 10.56 16.01
C SER A 133 9.93 9.30 15.99
N ALA A 134 10.39 8.80 17.14
CA ALA A 134 11.26 7.62 17.21
C ALA A 134 10.47 6.30 17.24
N ALA A 135 9.28 6.34 17.85
CA ALA A 135 8.34 5.24 17.92
C ALA A 135 7.85 4.75 16.56
N ALA A 136 7.40 5.70 15.74
CA ALA A 136 6.89 5.44 14.42
C ALA A 136 7.99 4.86 13.53
N ARG A 137 9.22 5.40 13.60
CA ARG A 137 10.36 4.90 12.83
C ARG A 137 10.73 3.45 13.19
N LEU A 138 10.78 3.10 14.48
CA LEU A 138 11.21 1.75 14.90
C LEU A 138 10.20 0.66 14.52
N ILE A 139 8.91 0.97 14.59
CA ILE A 139 7.83 0.03 14.26
C ILE A 139 7.67 -0.14 12.76
N ILE A 140 7.75 0.96 12.01
CA ILE A 140 7.69 0.89 10.55
C ILE A 140 8.86 0.05 10.02
N ILE A 141 10.07 0.22 10.57
CA ILE A 141 11.22 -0.57 10.10
C ILE A 141 11.10 -2.04 10.51
N ALA A 142 10.80 -2.34 11.78
CA ALA A 142 10.81 -3.71 12.27
C ALA A 142 9.61 -4.54 11.79
N SER A 143 8.40 -3.98 11.87
CA SER A 143 7.18 -4.73 11.57
C SER A 143 6.93 -4.83 10.07
N VAL A 144 7.11 -3.73 9.31
CA VAL A 144 6.84 -3.73 7.87
C VAL A 144 7.91 -4.51 7.11
N SER A 145 9.18 -4.40 7.50
CA SER A 145 10.25 -5.13 6.81
C SER A 145 10.10 -6.64 6.98
N LEU A 146 9.69 -7.12 8.15
CA LEU A 146 9.48 -8.54 8.41
C LEU A 146 8.28 -9.09 7.63
N ILE A 147 7.15 -8.36 7.66
CA ILE A 147 5.93 -8.75 6.94
C ILE A 147 6.14 -8.75 5.42
N LEU A 148 6.86 -7.75 4.89
CA LEU A 148 7.22 -7.68 3.48
C LEU A 148 8.07 -8.89 3.06
N TRP A 149 9.02 -9.28 3.91
CA TRP A 149 9.88 -10.44 3.66
C TRP A 149 9.09 -11.76 3.64
N PHE A 150 8.18 -11.95 4.61
CA PHE A 150 7.32 -13.13 4.66
C PHE A 150 6.34 -13.18 3.48
N LEU A 151 5.69 -12.07 3.13
CA LEU A 151 4.81 -12.01 1.96
C LEU A 151 5.56 -12.27 0.66
N GLY A 152 6.76 -11.69 0.52
CA GLY A 152 7.64 -11.92 -0.62
C GLY A 152 8.03 -13.40 -0.75
N ALA A 153 8.52 -14.02 0.33
CA ALA A 153 8.88 -15.44 0.35
C ALA A 153 7.69 -16.35 0.04
N CYS A 154 6.51 -16.06 0.59
CA CYS A 154 5.30 -16.83 0.35
C CYS A 154 4.83 -16.71 -1.11
N SER A 155 4.83 -15.49 -1.67
CA SER A 155 4.50 -15.25 -3.08
C SER A 155 5.48 -15.93 -4.04
N ILE A 156 6.78 -15.92 -3.72
CA ILE A 156 7.81 -16.63 -4.50
C ILE A 156 7.54 -18.14 -4.45
N GLY A 157 7.24 -18.70 -3.27
CA GLY A 157 6.94 -20.11 -3.10
C GLY A 157 5.70 -20.57 -3.89
N ILE A 158 4.64 -19.77 -3.87
CA ILE A 158 3.41 -20.05 -4.63
C ILE A 158 3.68 -20.03 -6.15
N ASN A 159 4.42 -19.02 -6.63
CA ASN A 159 4.79 -18.94 -8.04
C ASN A 159 5.67 -20.13 -8.47
N ILE A 160 6.62 -20.56 -7.64
CA ILE A 160 7.46 -21.75 -7.91
C ILE A 160 6.61 -23.01 -7.95
N TYR A 161 5.70 -23.20 -6.99
CA TYR A 161 4.83 -24.39 -6.93
C TYR A 161 3.87 -24.47 -8.13
N PHE A 162 3.19 -23.36 -8.45
CA PHE A 162 2.27 -23.30 -9.59
C PHE A 162 2.99 -23.53 -10.91
N LEU A 163 4.20 -22.99 -11.03
CA LEU A 163 5.02 -23.20 -12.22
C LEU A 163 5.54 -24.63 -12.32
N GLY A 164 6.04 -25.20 -11.21
CA GLY A 164 6.53 -26.59 -11.18
C GLY A 164 5.43 -27.58 -11.55
N SER A 165 4.23 -27.40 -10.99
CA SER A 165 3.06 -28.22 -11.31
C SER A 165 2.58 -28.04 -12.75
N THR A 166 2.60 -26.80 -13.27
CA THR A 166 2.29 -26.52 -14.68
C THR A 166 3.29 -27.21 -15.60
N LEU A 167 4.59 -26.97 -15.42
CA LEU A 167 5.68 -27.58 -16.21
C LEU A 167 5.60 -29.11 -16.19
N LEU A 168 5.35 -29.71 -15.02
CA LEU A 168 5.16 -31.14 -14.89
C LEU A 168 3.93 -31.63 -15.68
N GLY A 169 2.84 -30.87 -15.65
CA GLY A 169 1.63 -31.14 -16.44
C GLY A 169 1.89 -31.10 -17.95
N TRP A 170 2.67 -30.16 -18.45
CA TRP A 170 3.04 -30.08 -19.88
C TRP A 170 3.99 -31.21 -20.30
N ILE A 171 4.91 -31.63 -19.43
CA ILE A 171 5.81 -32.76 -19.69
C ILE A 171 5.05 -34.09 -19.73
N THR A 172 4.01 -34.23 -18.90
CA THR A 172 3.23 -35.47 -18.78
C THR A 172 2.04 -35.53 -19.75
N SER A 173 1.70 -34.44 -20.44
CA SER A 173 0.56 -34.39 -21.36
C SER A 173 0.91 -34.98 -22.73
N ASP A 174 0.21 -36.06 -23.10
CA ASP A 174 0.44 -36.83 -24.32
C ASP A 174 -0.05 -36.11 -25.62
N HIS A 175 -0.83 -35.03 -25.47
CA HIS A 175 -1.51 -34.34 -26.57
C HIS A 175 -0.75 -33.13 -27.18
N THR A 176 0.36 -32.69 -26.58
CA THR A 176 1.20 -31.64 -27.16
C THR A 176 2.43 -32.26 -27.84
N PRO A 177 2.77 -31.87 -29.09
CA PRO A 177 4.00 -32.33 -29.71
C PRO A 177 5.18 -31.95 -28.82
N LYS A 178 5.99 -32.94 -28.42
CA LYS A 178 7.09 -32.81 -27.44
C LYS A 178 8.03 -31.64 -27.76
N ALA A 179 8.22 -31.33 -29.04
CA ALA A 179 9.00 -30.18 -29.50
C ALA A 179 8.42 -28.83 -29.04
N THR A 180 7.11 -28.62 -29.10
CA THR A 180 6.46 -27.36 -28.70
C THR A 180 6.50 -27.15 -27.19
N ALA A 181 6.36 -28.23 -26.41
CA ALA A 181 6.52 -28.17 -24.96
C ALA A 181 7.96 -27.79 -24.56
N ILE A 182 8.96 -28.41 -25.22
CA ILE A 182 10.38 -28.10 -24.97
C ILE A 182 10.71 -26.65 -25.37
N ILE A 183 10.26 -26.19 -26.53
CA ILE A 183 10.48 -24.80 -27.00
C ILE A 183 9.84 -23.79 -26.03
N THR A 184 8.63 -24.06 -25.58
CA THR A 184 7.91 -23.19 -24.63
C THR A 184 8.62 -23.16 -23.26
N CYS A 185 9.11 -24.31 -22.78
CA CYS A 185 9.91 -24.38 -21.55
C CYS A 185 11.24 -23.62 -21.68
N VAL A 186 11.95 -23.77 -22.80
CA VAL A 186 13.25 -23.10 -23.02
C VAL A 186 13.09 -21.58 -23.20
N ALA A 187 11.99 -21.11 -23.79
CA ALA A 187 11.72 -19.68 -23.96
C ALA A 187 11.22 -19.00 -22.67
N ILE A 188 10.37 -19.66 -21.90
CA ILE A 188 9.72 -19.08 -20.72
C ILE A 188 10.59 -19.22 -19.47
N SER A 189 11.36 -20.31 -19.32
CA SER A 189 12.24 -20.56 -18.19
C SER A 189 13.26 -19.43 -17.91
N PRO A 190 14.00 -18.86 -18.88
CA PRO A 190 14.96 -17.80 -18.60
C PRO A 190 14.30 -16.48 -18.17
N VAL A 191 13.14 -16.14 -18.75
CA VAL A 191 12.36 -14.95 -18.37
C VAL A 191 11.86 -15.08 -16.94
N ILE A 192 11.46 -16.29 -16.54
CA ILE A 192 10.99 -16.57 -15.19
C ILE A 192 12.14 -16.64 -14.18
N ILE A 193 13.26 -17.28 -14.53
CA ILE A 193 14.45 -17.31 -13.66
C ILE A 193 14.91 -15.88 -13.42
N LEU A 194 14.94 -15.04 -14.46
CA LEU A 194 15.21 -13.60 -14.34
C LEU A 194 14.21 -12.90 -13.42
N TYR A 195 12.91 -13.18 -13.54
CA TYR A 195 11.86 -12.61 -12.68
C TYR A 195 12.00 -13.06 -11.22
N ILE A 196 12.28 -14.34 -10.96
CA ILE A 196 12.50 -14.87 -9.61
C ILE A 196 13.77 -14.26 -9.01
N LEU A 197 14.84 -14.13 -9.80
CA LEU A 197 16.11 -13.53 -9.37
C LEU A 197 15.95 -12.03 -9.09
N MET A 198 15.12 -11.33 -9.87
CA MET A 198 14.72 -9.94 -9.64
C MET A 198 13.86 -9.81 -8.37
N LEU A 199 12.89 -10.70 -8.13
CA LEU A 199 12.09 -10.71 -6.90
C LEU A 199 12.94 -11.04 -5.67
N LEU A 200 13.87 -11.98 -5.80
CA LEU A 200 14.86 -12.29 -4.77
C LEU A 200 15.70 -11.04 -4.48
N TYR A 201 16.23 -10.39 -5.52
CA TYR A 201 16.98 -9.15 -5.37
C TYR A 201 16.18 -8.05 -4.67
N LEU A 202 14.90 -7.85 -5.02
CA LEU A 202 14.03 -6.86 -4.39
C LEU A 202 13.69 -7.20 -2.94
N THR A 203 13.55 -8.48 -2.61
CA THR A 203 13.25 -8.97 -1.26
C THR A 203 14.46 -8.83 -0.35
N PHE A 204 15.67 -9.05 -0.88
CA PHE A 204 16.92 -8.87 -0.14
C PHE A 204 17.46 -7.46 -0.18
N LYS A 205 16.95 -6.57 -1.06
CA LYS A 205 17.34 -5.17 -1.06
C LYS A 205 16.92 -4.57 0.28
N PRO A 206 17.88 -4.24 1.17
CA PRO A 206 17.52 -3.67 2.46
C PRO A 206 16.78 -2.35 2.19
N GLN A 207 15.63 -2.18 2.82
CA GLN A 207 14.97 -0.88 2.94
C GLN A 207 15.84 -0.06 3.89
N ILE A 208 17.01 0.39 3.41
CA ILE A 208 17.86 1.32 4.16
C ILE A 208 16.99 2.57 4.30
N PRO A 209 16.51 2.90 5.51
CA PRO A 209 15.92 4.21 5.72
C PRO A 209 17.02 5.17 5.29
N LYS A 210 16.72 6.12 4.40
CA LYS A 210 17.57 7.29 4.34
C LYS A 210 17.43 7.92 5.72
N THR A 211 18.36 7.56 6.60
CA THR A 211 18.61 8.28 7.83
C THR A 211 18.97 9.66 7.35
N ASP A 212 18.00 10.58 7.40
CA ASP A 212 18.30 12.00 7.36
C ASP A 212 19.43 12.19 8.38
N SER A 213 20.62 12.47 7.85
CA SER A 213 21.75 12.91 8.68
C SER A 213 21.26 14.09 9.53
N PRO A 214 21.77 14.22 10.78
CA PRO A 214 21.24 15.18 11.72
C PRO A 214 21.68 16.56 11.27
N ASP A 215 20.82 17.26 10.51
CA ASP A 215 20.92 18.70 10.39
C ASP A 215 19.58 19.33 10.75
N SER A 216 19.59 19.87 11.96
CA SER A 216 18.75 20.94 12.49
C SER A 216 17.23 20.77 12.39
N GLY A 217 16.65 20.32 13.50
CA GLY A 217 15.62 21.07 14.22
C GLY A 217 14.20 21.09 13.65
N MET A 218 13.26 20.67 14.51
CA MET A 218 11.81 20.87 14.43
C MET A 218 11.03 19.84 13.58
N SER A 219 10.16 19.11 14.26
CA SER A 219 9.25 18.15 13.65
C SER A 219 8.11 18.87 12.90
N PRO A 220 7.64 18.39 11.73
CA PRO A 220 6.62 19.08 10.93
C PRO A 220 5.26 19.25 11.61
N ASP A 221 4.92 18.39 12.58
CA ASP A 221 3.70 18.54 13.39
C ASP A 221 3.75 19.83 14.24
N GLU A 222 4.94 20.22 14.69
CA GLU A 222 5.19 21.44 15.47
C GLU A 222 5.08 22.71 14.60
N SER A 223 5.39 22.61 13.30
CA SER A 223 5.19 23.70 12.34
C SER A 223 3.71 23.92 12.01
N LEU A 224 2.91 22.85 11.91
CA LEU A 224 1.47 22.95 11.64
C LEU A 224 0.70 23.41 12.88
N GLU A 225 1.09 22.98 14.08
CA GLU A 225 0.49 23.44 15.33
C GLU A 225 0.85 24.90 15.64
N SER A 226 2.07 25.34 15.32
CA SER A 226 2.48 26.73 15.48
C SER A 226 1.86 27.68 14.44
N GLU A 227 1.62 27.24 13.21
CA GLU A 227 0.89 28.01 12.19
C GLU A 227 -0.60 28.16 12.56
N ILE A 228 -1.25 27.08 13.03
CA ILE A 228 -2.65 27.11 13.49
C ILE A 228 -2.82 27.97 14.75
N THR A 229 -1.83 27.99 15.65
CA THR A 229 -1.85 28.85 16.83
C THR A 229 -1.65 30.31 16.46
N ARG A 230 -0.74 30.62 15.53
CA ARG A 230 -0.56 31.98 14.98
C ARG A 230 -1.79 32.51 14.24
N GLU A 231 -2.45 31.68 13.42
CA GLU A 231 -3.69 32.07 12.74
C GLU A 231 -4.82 32.32 13.75
N ARG A 232 -4.94 31.49 14.79
CA ARG A 232 -5.95 31.66 15.85
C ARG A 232 -5.76 32.96 16.62
N ASP A 233 -4.52 33.29 16.96
CA ASP A 233 -4.20 34.52 17.70
C ASP A 233 -4.40 35.78 16.83
N SER A 234 -4.05 35.73 15.55
CA SER A 234 -4.26 36.85 14.62
C SER A 234 -5.75 37.13 14.39
N TYR A 235 -6.60 36.10 14.31
CA TYR A 235 -8.06 36.25 14.20
C TYR A 235 -8.71 36.73 15.51
N GLY A 236 -8.17 36.33 16.66
CA GLY A 236 -8.62 36.77 17.99
C GLY A 236 -8.35 38.24 18.26
N ILE A 237 -7.17 38.75 17.86
CA ILE A 237 -6.82 40.17 17.99
C ILE A 237 -7.66 41.02 17.05
N GLN A 238 -7.91 40.56 15.82
CA GLN A 238 -8.75 41.29 14.85
C GLN A 238 -10.20 41.45 15.34
N ARG A 239 -10.76 40.42 15.98
CA ARG A 239 -12.08 40.51 16.62
C ARG A 239 -12.12 41.40 17.86
N ALA A 240 -11.05 41.47 18.64
CA ALA A 240 -10.99 42.34 19.82
C ALA A 240 -10.98 43.82 19.43
N VAL A 241 -10.29 44.18 18.34
CA VAL A 241 -10.26 45.56 17.80
C VAL A 241 -11.62 45.97 17.20
N GLU A 242 -12.41 45.03 16.70
CA GLU A 242 -13.73 45.30 16.11
C GLU A 242 -14.85 45.41 17.15
N ILE A 243 -14.58 45.10 18.43
CA ILE A 243 -15.52 45.24 19.55
C ILE A 243 -15.23 46.52 20.38
N GLU A 244 -14.03 47.11 20.26
CA GLU A 244 -13.66 48.39 20.89
C GLU A 244 -13.84 49.63 20.01
N MET A 245 -14.43 49.49 18.81
CA MET A 245 -14.73 50.59 17.88
C MET A 245 -16.25 50.75 17.67
#